data_AF-A0A2P6MZR6-F1
#
_entry.id   AF-A0A2P6MZR6-F1
#
_cell.length_a   1.000
_cell.length_b   1.000
_cell.length_c   1.000
_cell.angle_alpha   90.00
_cell.angle_beta   90.00
_cell.angle_gamma   90.00
#
_symmetry.space_group_name_H-M   'P 1'
#
loop_
_entity.id
_entity.type
_entity.pdbx_description
1 polymer ?
#
loop_
_entity_poly.entity_id
_entity_poly.type
_entity_poly.pdbx_seq_one_letter_code
_entity_poly.pdbx_strand_id
1 'polypeptide(L)'
;MDTNKSSMEWMEYLENITVLNLYNRKMKDMQMADFSEALQYNTTLTKLDLSCNELTCRGIQSLSNALRFNNTLQSLDLSSPILTNIGNNISVDGAKSLANALELNSGLKELKVFRTGIDLEGAKAFARCLMINDTLQNLDLYWNNIGDEGSKALAEALEINTTISHLNLSKSNISSQSMEAITALIANRTKHEDKEPAPKMEPRQPLIKPRRDSSNLFSQERQLVYVNKRRL
;
A
#
# COMPACT_ATOMS: atom_id res chain seq x y z
N MET A 1 -8.06 10.20 -20.52
CA MET A 1 -7.23 9.02 -20.80
C MET A 1 -8.13 7.81 -20.72
N ASP A 2 -8.06 6.95 -21.73
CA ASP A 2 -8.82 5.71 -21.76
C ASP A 2 -8.21 4.69 -20.80
N THR A 3 -9.02 4.13 -19.89
CA THR A 3 -8.64 3.08 -18.94
C THR A 3 -9.02 1.69 -19.43
N ASN A 4 -9.73 1.57 -20.55
CA ASN A 4 -10.11 0.30 -21.15
C ASN A 4 -8.98 -0.24 -22.04
N LYS A 5 -7.86 -0.54 -21.40
CA LYS A 5 -6.68 -1.14 -22.02
C LYS A 5 -6.49 -2.54 -21.48
N SER A 6 -6.18 -3.47 -22.37
CA SER A 6 -5.64 -4.78 -22.01
C SER A 6 -4.30 -4.62 -21.28
N SER A 7 -3.86 -5.66 -20.59
CA SER A 7 -2.55 -5.66 -19.92
C SER A 7 -1.39 -5.40 -20.89
N MET A 8 -1.47 -5.89 -22.13
CA MET A 8 -0.43 -5.64 -23.15
C MET A 8 -0.37 -4.17 -23.57
N GLU A 9 -1.51 -3.53 -23.78
CA GLU A 9 -1.57 -2.09 -24.10
C GLU A 9 -1.08 -1.23 -22.92
N TRP A 10 -1.36 -1.66 -21.68
CA TRP A 10 -0.79 -1.03 -20.49
C TRP A 10 0.72 -1.21 -20.43
N MET A 11 1.27 -2.40 -20.75
CA MET A 11 2.72 -2.63 -20.76
C MET A 11 3.43 -1.69 -21.73
N GLU A 12 2.92 -1.55 -22.96
CA GLU A 12 3.47 -0.62 -23.96
C GLU A 12 3.37 0.83 -23.47
N TYR A 13 2.21 1.23 -22.94
CA TYR A 13 1.99 2.59 -22.45
C TYR A 13 2.89 2.95 -21.27
N LEU A 14 3.12 2.01 -20.36
CA LEU A 14 3.92 2.24 -19.15
C LEU A 14 5.43 2.24 -19.43
N GLU A 15 5.90 1.78 -20.60
CA GLU A 15 7.33 1.57 -20.88
C GLU A 15 8.18 2.83 -20.66
N ASN A 16 7.64 4.01 -21.01
CA ASN A 16 8.42 5.26 -21.04
C ASN A 16 7.91 6.35 -20.10
N ILE A 17 7.03 6.01 -19.14
CA ILE A 17 6.48 7.01 -18.21
C ILE A 17 6.92 6.73 -16.78
N THR A 18 7.15 7.80 -16.03
CA THR A 18 7.56 7.74 -14.62
C THR A 18 6.46 8.21 -13.67
N VAL A 19 5.46 8.94 -14.19
CA VAL A 19 4.31 9.46 -13.44
C VAL A 19 3.06 9.24 -14.26
N LEU A 20 2.02 8.67 -13.64
CA LEU A 20 0.74 8.44 -14.27
C LEU A 20 -0.39 8.95 -13.38
N ASN A 21 -1.24 9.80 -13.95
CA ASN A 21 -2.45 10.30 -13.30
C ASN A 21 -3.71 9.71 -13.96
N LEU A 22 -4.39 8.86 -13.20
CA LEU A 22 -5.68 8.26 -13.49
C LEU A 22 -6.77 8.75 -12.52
N TYR A 23 -6.63 9.97 -11.98
CA TYR A 23 -7.65 10.62 -11.17
C TYR A 23 -8.99 10.65 -11.91
N ASN A 24 -10.04 10.19 -11.22
CA ASN A 24 -11.43 10.31 -11.68
C ASN A 24 -11.63 9.82 -13.13
N ARG A 25 -11.17 8.60 -13.40
CA ARG A 25 -11.34 7.92 -14.69
C ARG A 25 -12.43 6.86 -14.68
N LYS A 26 -13.17 6.72 -13.57
CA LYS A 26 -14.19 5.67 -13.37
C LYS A 26 -13.63 4.27 -13.61
N MET A 27 -12.35 4.09 -13.29
CA MET A 27 -11.67 2.81 -13.38
C MET A 27 -12.28 1.84 -12.37
N LYS A 28 -12.63 0.64 -12.82
CA LYS A 28 -13.24 -0.45 -12.04
C LYS A 28 -12.26 -1.60 -11.89
N ASP A 29 -12.66 -2.57 -11.07
CA ASP A 29 -11.82 -3.73 -10.71
C ASP A 29 -11.28 -4.52 -11.91
N MET A 30 -12.06 -4.67 -12.98
CA MET A 30 -11.62 -5.39 -14.19
C MET A 30 -10.45 -4.67 -14.87
N GLN A 31 -10.59 -3.36 -15.11
CA GLN A 31 -9.51 -2.55 -15.69
C GLN A 31 -8.29 -2.48 -14.77
N MET A 32 -8.52 -2.53 -13.45
CA MET A 32 -7.45 -2.58 -12.45
C MET A 32 -6.69 -3.90 -12.50
N ALA A 33 -7.35 -5.01 -12.82
CA ALA A 33 -6.67 -6.29 -13.01
C ALA A 33 -5.68 -6.23 -14.19
N ASP A 34 -6.12 -5.72 -15.35
CA ASP A 34 -5.27 -5.54 -16.54
C ASP A 34 -4.09 -4.60 -16.26
N PHE A 35 -4.35 -3.47 -15.60
CA PHE A 35 -3.29 -2.54 -15.21
C PHE A 35 -2.30 -3.17 -14.22
N SER A 36 -2.80 -3.95 -13.25
CA SER A 36 -1.96 -4.59 -12.24
C SER A 36 -1.01 -5.62 -12.86
N GLU A 37 -1.49 -6.38 -13.85
CA GLU A 37 -0.65 -7.31 -14.60
C GLU A 37 0.52 -6.58 -15.28
N ALA A 38 0.24 -5.44 -15.93
CA ALA A 38 1.30 -4.62 -16.53
C ALA A 38 2.25 -4.02 -15.48
N LEU A 39 1.70 -3.47 -14.39
CA LEU A 39 2.45 -2.86 -13.31
C LEU A 39 3.44 -3.84 -12.68
N GLN A 40 3.07 -5.11 -12.52
CA GLN A 40 3.94 -6.14 -11.94
C GLN A 40 5.31 -6.20 -12.64
N TYR A 41 5.32 -6.05 -13.96
CA TYR A 41 6.56 -6.10 -14.78
C TYR A 41 7.19 -4.75 -15.00
N ASN A 42 6.41 -3.66 -14.89
CA ASN A 42 6.91 -2.31 -15.09
C ASN A 42 8.10 -1.96 -14.18
N THR A 43 9.06 -1.22 -14.73
CA THR A 43 10.29 -0.79 -14.04
C THR A 43 10.56 0.71 -14.16
N THR A 44 9.59 1.48 -14.64
CA THR A 44 9.75 2.92 -14.92
C THR A 44 8.79 3.80 -14.13
N LEU A 45 7.57 3.34 -13.85
CA LEU A 45 6.55 4.10 -13.15
C LEU A 45 6.89 4.23 -11.67
N THR A 46 7.11 5.47 -11.23
CA THR A 46 7.47 5.81 -9.85
C THR A 46 6.33 6.46 -9.07
N LYS A 47 5.35 7.08 -9.75
CA LYS A 47 4.20 7.71 -9.10
C LYS A 47 2.91 7.39 -9.84
N LEU A 48 1.90 6.97 -9.10
CA LEU A 48 0.60 6.56 -9.63
C LEU A 48 -0.53 7.20 -8.81
N ASP A 49 -1.35 7.99 -9.47
CA ASP A 49 -2.59 8.52 -8.91
C ASP A 49 -3.79 7.75 -9.48
N LEU A 50 -4.41 6.94 -8.63
CA LEU A 50 -5.64 6.18 -8.88
C LEU A 50 -6.81 6.70 -8.03
N SER A 51 -6.69 7.90 -7.46
CA SER A 51 -7.69 8.46 -6.58
C SER A 51 -8.99 8.80 -7.34
N CYS A 52 -10.11 8.82 -6.62
CA CYS A 52 -11.43 9.13 -7.17
C CYS A 52 -11.91 8.17 -8.30
N ASN A 53 -11.53 6.88 -8.26
CA ASN A 53 -12.05 5.87 -9.18
C ASN A 53 -13.19 5.04 -8.56
N GLU A 54 -13.56 3.92 -9.17
CA GLU A 54 -14.61 3.00 -8.69
C GLU A 54 -13.99 1.65 -8.27
N LEU A 55 -12.80 1.68 -7.68
CA LEU A 55 -12.09 0.47 -7.23
C LEU A 55 -12.70 -0.05 -5.93
N THR A 56 -12.94 -1.35 -5.86
CA THR A 56 -13.35 -2.05 -4.64
C THR A 56 -12.18 -2.86 -4.07
N CYS A 57 -12.38 -3.56 -2.95
CA CYS A 57 -11.38 -4.49 -2.42
C CYS A 57 -10.85 -5.51 -3.44
N ARG A 58 -11.62 -5.88 -4.47
CA ARG A 58 -11.18 -6.80 -5.55
C ARG A 58 -10.13 -6.18 -6.47
N GLY A 59 -10.35 -4.95 -6.92
CA GLY A 59 -9.36 -4.20 -7.70
C GLY A 59 -8.09 -3.95 -6.90
N ILE A 60 -8.24 -3.61 -5.61
CA ILE A 60 -7.11 -3.42 -4.69
C ILE A 60 -6.35 -4.71 -4.45
N GLN A 61 -7.02 -5.86 -4.37
CA GLN A 61 -6.34 -7.16 -4.25
C GLN A 61 -5.46 -7.44 -5.48
N SER A 62 -5.94 -7.13 -6.69
CA SER A 62 -5.17 -7.26 -7.93
C SER A 62 -3.93 -6.35 -7.91
N LEU A 63 -4.12 -5.09 -7.51
CA LEU A 63 -3.02 -4.13 -7.37
C LEU A 63 -2.00 -4.58 -6.31
N SER A 64 -2.49 -5.07 -5.17
CA SER A 64 -1.65 -5.59 -4.08
C SER A 64 -0.79 -6.76 -4.54
N ASN A 65 -1.34 -7.67 -5.35
CA ASN A 65 -0.57 -8.77 -5.93
C ASN A 65 0.56 -8.28 -6.84
N ALA A 66 0.33 -7.23 -7.63
CA ALA A 66 1.38 -6.62 -8.45
C ALA A 66 2.46 -5.93 -7.60
N LEU A 67 2.05 -5.20 -6.55
CA LEU A 67 2.96 -4.48 -5.63
C LEU A 67 3.92 -5.42 -4.89
N ARG A 68 3.59 -6.70 -4.69
CA ARG A 68 4.54 -7.68 -4.12
C ARG A 68 5.82 -7.83 -4.94
N PHE A 69 5.76 -7.53 -6.24
CA PHE A 69 6.88 -7.68 -7.16
C PHE A 69 7.36 -6.34 -7.76
N ASN A 70 6.51 -5.32 -7.78
CA ASN A 70 6.89 -4.00 -8.25
C ASN A 70 7.52 -3.19 -7.10
N ASN A 71 8.85 -3.07 -7.12
CA ASN A 71 9.62 -2.21 -6.22
C ASN A 71 10.05 -0.89 -6.87
N THR A 72 9.47 -0.54 -8.01
CA THR A 72 9.75 0.70 -8.73
C THR A 72 8.84 1.83 -8.30
N LEU A 73 7.55 1.51 -8.05
CA LEU A 73 6.57 2.48 -7.63
C LEU A 73 6.91 2.99 -6.22
N GLN A 74 7.02 4.31 -6.08
CA GLN A 74 7.41 4.99 -4.85
C GLN A 74 6.25 5.75 -4.20
N SER A 75 5.26 6.19 -4.99
CA SER A 75 4.08 6.91 -4.51
C SER A 75 2.81 6.37 -5.17
N LEU A 76 1.82 6.06 -4.34
CA LEU A 76 0.53 5.54 -4.74
C LEU A 76 -0.59 6.30 -4.03
N ASP A 77 -1.49 6.92 -4.81
CA ASP A 77 -2.70 7.52 -4.30
C ASP A 77 -3.94 6.71 -4.71
N LEU A 78 -4.69 6.20 -3.74
CA LEU A 78 -5.92 5.45 -3.92
C LEU A 78 -7.11 6.15 -3.26
N SER A 79 -6.97 7.42 -2.89
CA SER A 79 -7.90 8.10 -2.01
C SER A 79 -9.23 8.43 -2.67
N SER A 80 -10.22 8.77 -1.85
CA SER A 80 -11.58 9.08 -2.30
C SER A 80 -12.02 10.47 -1.82
N PRO A 81 -11.95 11.53 -2.64
CA PRO A 81 -12.26 12.89 -2.22
C PRO A 81 -13.76 13.11 -1.96
N ILE A 82 -14.08 13.94 -0.97
CA ILE A 82 -15.46 14.23 -0.51
C ILE A 82 -16.31 14.92 -1.56
N LEU A 83 -15.68 15.67 -2.47
CA LEU A 83 -16.36 16.50 -3.45
C LEU A 83 -17.10 15.70 -4.54
N THR A 84 -17.03 14.37 -4.51
CA THR A 84 -17.61 13.51 -5.53
C THR A 84 -18.36 12.32 -4.91
N ASN A 85 -19.40 11.87 -5.61
CA ASN A 85 -20.15 10.63 -5.29
C ASN A 85 -19.43 9.37 -5.81
N ILE A 86 -18.25 9.54 -6.43
CA ILE A 86 -17.43 8.48 -6.99
C ILE A 86 -16.19 8.36 -6.10
N GLY A 87 -15.71 7.14 -5.86
CA GLY A 87 -14.59 6.96 -4.97
C GLY A 87 -14.24 5.51 -4.73
N ASN A 88 -12.96 5.27 -4.46
CA ASN A 88 -12.48 3.93 -4.15
C ASN A 88 -13.06 3.49 -2.81
N ASN A 89 -13.59 2.27 -2.77
CA ASN A 89 -14.05 1.60 -1.57
C ASN A 89 -13.13 0.41 -1.28
N ILE A 90 -11.95 0.73 -0.72
CA ILE A 90 -10.91 -0.26 -0.40
C ILE A 90 -11.42 -1.25 0.64
N SER A 91 -12.22 -0.78 1.62
CA SER A 91 -12.72 -1.54 2.76
C SER A 91 -11.60 -2.16 3.63
N VAL A 92 -12.00 -2.91 4.66
CA VAL A 92 -11.07 -3.69 5.50
C VAL A 92 -10.28 -4.74 4.70
N ASP A 93 -10.90 -5.36 3.69
CA ASP A 93 -10.26 -6.46 2.95
C ASP A 93 -9.20 -5.95 1.96
N GLY A 94 -9.44 -4.80 1.33
CA GLY A 94 -8.44 -4.13 0.51
C GLY A 94 -7.28 -3.60 1.36
N ALA A 95 -7.55 -3.08 2.57
CA ALA A 95 -6.50 -2.66 3.50
C ALA A 95 -5.60 -3.82 3.92
N LYS A 96 -6.18 -4.98 4.27
CA LYS A 96 -5.43 -6.21 4.55
C LYS A 96 -4.60 -6.66 3.35
N SER A 97 -5.14 -6.57 2.14
CA SER A 97 -4.42 -6.93 0.91
C SER A 97 -3.20 -6.02 0.68
N LEU A 98 -3.37 -4.70 0.86
CA LEU A 98 -2.28 -3.72 0.75
C LEU A 98 -1.23 -3.95 1.82
N ALA A 99 -1.62 -4.10 3.09
CA ALA A 99 -0.71 -4.37 4.20
C ALA A 99 0.15 -5.61 3.94
N ASN A 100 -0.46 -6.73 3.52
CA ASN A 100 0.26 -7.95 3.17
C ASN A 100 1.22 -7.77 1.99
N ALA A 101 0.89 -6.94 1.00
CA ALA A 101 1.80 -6.65 -0.11
C ALA A 101 2.98 -5.79 0.34
N LEU A 102 2.72 -4.81 1.20
CA LEU A 102 3.74 -3.91 1.75
C LEU A 102 4.73 -4.61 2.66
N GLU A 103 4.35 -5.70 3.34
CA GLU A 103 5.32 -6.53 4.08
C GLU A 103 6.47 -7.02 3.20
N LEU A 104 6.26 -7.19 1.89
CA LEU A 104 7.27 -7.65 0.92
C LEU A 104 7.81 -6.53 0.04
N ASN A 105 7.03 -5.47 -0.16
CA ASN A 105 7.42 -4.34 -0.98
C ASN A 105 8.58 -3.54 -0.37
N SER A 106 9.55 -3.16 -1.19
CA SER A 106 10.70 -2.33 -0.81
C SER A 106 10.88 -1.08 -1.68
N GLY A 107 9.86 -0.74 -2.48
CA GLY A 107 9.85 0.45 -3.33
C GLY A 107 8.97 1.59 -2.82
N LEU A 108 7.80 1.28 -2.25
CA LEU A 108 6.77 2.25 -1.93
C LEU A 108 7.12 3.05 -0.68
N LYS A 109 7.20 4.37 -0.84
CA LYS A 109 7.52 5.34 0.21
C LYS A 109 6.30 6.14 0.66
N GLU A 110 5.33 6.33 -0.22
CA GLU A 110 4.10 7.07 0.06
C GLU A 110 2.87 6.26 -0.37
N LEU A 111 1.93 6.10 0.57
CA LEU A 111 0.62 5.52 0.33
C LEU A 111 -0.47 6.45 0.86
N LYS A 112 -1.41 6.84 -0.01
CA LYS A 112 -2.59 7.61 0.37
C LYS A 112 -3.85 6.78 0.15
N VAL A 113 -4.60 6.57 1.23
CA VAL A 113 -5.83 5.76 1.28
C VAL A 113 -6.89 6.50 2.12
N PHE A 114 -6.97 7.82 1.98
CA PHE A 114 -7.91 8.59 2.78
C PHE A 114 -9.36 8.40 2.26
N ARG A 115 -10.31 8.30 3.19
CA ARG A 115 -11.75 8.08 2.93
C ARG A 115 -12.05 6.84 2.09
N THR A 116 -11.38 5.72 2.33
CA THR A 116 -11.58 4.50 1.53
C THR A 116 -12.30 3.37 2.26
N GLY A 117 -12.98 3.69 3.37
CA GLY A 117 -13.75 2.71 4.15
C GLY A 117 -12.89 1.78 5.00
N ILE A 118 -11.67 2.23 5.36
CA ILE A 118 -10.78 1.49 6.26
C ILE A 118 -11.31 1.66 7.69
N ASP A 119 -11.35 0.58 8.45
CA ASP A 119 -11.79 0.57 9.84
C ASP A 119 -10.63 0.20 10.79
N LEU A 120 -10.95 -0.07 12.05
CA LEU A 120 -9.98 -0.47 13.07
C LEU A 120 -9.20 -1.75 12.69
N GLU A 121 -9.83 -2.70 12.00
CA GLU A 121 -9.18 -3.97 11.61
C GLU A 121 -8.23 -3.75 10.42
N GLY A 122 -8.59 -2.86 9.51
CA GLY A 122 -7.69 -2.39 8.46
C GLY A 122 -6.48 -1.65 9.04
N ALA A 123 -6.68 -0.80 10.05
CA ALA A 123 -5.59 -0.12 10.75
C ALA A 123 -4.67 -1.09 11.50
N LYS A 124 -5.22 -2.12 12.17
CA LYS A 124 -4.43 -3.20 12.79
C LYS A 124 -3.60 -3.98 11.76
N ALA A 125 -4.10 -4.14 10.53
CA ALA A 125 -3.33 -4.77 9.46
C ALA A 125 -2.14 -3.90 9.05
N PHE A 126 -2.33 -2.59 8.86
CA PHE A 126 -1.23 -1.67 8.63
C PHE A 126 -0.24 -1.65 9.79
N ALA A 127 -0.70 -1.66 11.05
CA ALA A 127 0.17 -1.73 12.22
C ALA A 127 1.12 -2.94 12.17
N ARG A 128 0.59 -4.15 11.94
CA ARG A 128 1.43 -5.36 11.80
C ARG A 128 2.43 -5.24 10.64
N CYS A 129 1.96 -4.72 9.49
CA CYS A 129 2.82 -4.49 8.34
C CYS A 129 3.96 -3.51 8.68
N LEU A 130 3.68 -2.41 9.37
CA LEU A 130 4.67 -1.39 9.73
C LEU A 130 5.74 -1.93 10.69
N MET A 131 5.45 -2.96 11.50
CA MET A 131 6.48 -3.61 12.30
C MET A 131 7.56 -4.30 11.44
N ILE A 132 7.27 -4.61 10.17
CA ILE A 132 8.13 -5.37 9.25
C ILE A 132 8.64 -4.48 8.10
N ASN A 133 7.77 -3.63 7.55
CA ASN A 133 8.09 -2.74 6.45
C ASN A 133 8.98 -1.59 6.94
N ASP A 134 10.13 -1.41 6.29
CA ASP A 134 11.13 -0.38 6.59
C ASP A 134 11.32 0.58 5.40
N THR A 135 10.33 0.70 4.52
CA THR A 135 10.42 1.51 3.29
C THR A 135 9.38 2.62 3.28
N LEU A 136 8.17 2.36 3.78
CA LEU A 136 7.08 3.31 3.80
C LEU A 136 7.41 4.46 4.76
N GLN A 137 7.36 5.68 4.25
CA GLN A 137 7.68 6.90 5.00
C GLN A 137 6.43 7.71 5.30
N ASN A 138 5.44 7.68 4.41
CA ASN A 138 4.24 8.48 4.47
C ASN A 138 3.02 7.58 4.28
N LEU A 139 2.14 7.57 5.29
CA LEU A 139 0.86 6.87 5.25
C LEU A 139 -0.28 7.84 5.57
N ASP A 140 -1.14 8.09 4.59
CA ASP A 140 -2.33 8.91 4.78
C ASP A 140 -3.59 8.05 4.91
N LEU A 141 -4.13 8.03 6.13
CA LEU A 141 -5.32 7.30 6.55
C LEU A 141 -6.46 8.27 6.95
N TYR A 142 -6.38 9.52 6.54
CA TYR A 142 -7.37 10.57 6.84
C TYR A 142 -8.81 10.11 6.56
N TRP A 143 -9.71 10.51 7.45
CA TRP A 143 -11.15 10.32 7.30
C TRP A 143 -11.59 8.86 7.08
N ASN A 144 -11.01 7.93 7.85
CA ASN A 144 -11.39 6.51 7.92
C ASN A 144 -11.93 6.16 9.32
N ASN A 145 -12.66 5.06 9.52
CA ASN A 145 -13.25 4.75 10.84
C ASN A 145 -12.32 3.92 11.73
N ILE A 146 -11.16 4.50 12.08
CA ILE A 146 -10.05 3.76 12.72
C ILE A 146 -10.29 3.56 14.22
N GLY A 147 -10.81 4.56 14.91
CA GLY A 147 -11.06 4.46 16.36
C GLY A 147 -9.78 4.48 17.20
N ASP A 148 -9.95 4.66 18.52
CA ASP A 148 -8.84 4.67 19.48
C ASP A 148 -8.04 3.35 19.49
N GLU A 149 -8.71 2.21 19.33
CA GLU A 149 -8.03 0.91 19.28
C GLU A 149 -7.11 0.76 18.05
N GLY A 150 -7.58 1.19 16.87
CA GLY A 150 -6.78 1.18 15.66
C GLY A 150 -5.59 2.15 15.77
N SER A 151 -5.83 3.33 16.36
CA SER A 151 -4.77 4.31 16.65
C SER A 151 -3.72 3.75 17.62
N LYS A 152 -4.16 3.03 18.66
CA LYS A 152 -3.26 2.39 19.62
C LYS A 152 -2.37 1.34 18.95
N ALA A 153 -2.94 0.49 18.10
CA ALA A 153 -2.16 -0.51 17.35
C ALA A 153 -1.10 0.16 16.44
N LEU A 154 -1.47 1.26 15.76
CA LEU A 154 -0.52 2.04 14.97
C LEU A 154 0.58 2.67 15.83
N ALA A 155 0.23 3.19 17.02
CA ALA A 155 1.21 3.74 17.96
C ALA A 155 2.22 2.68 18.43
N GLU A 156 1.76 1.49 18.80
CA GLU A 156 2.62 0.35 19.19
C GLU A 156 3.54 -0.08 18.03
N ALA A 157 3.02 -0.17 16.81
CA ALA A 157 3.84 -0.46 15.64
C ALA A 157 4.89 0.61 15.38
N LEU A 158 4.52 1.88 15.59
CA LEU A 158 5.46 2.99 15.46
C LEU A 158 6.60 2.84 16.45
N GLU A 159 6.41 2.45 17.72
CA GLU A 159 7.51 2.25 18.69
C GLU A 159 8.70 1.43 18.13
N ILE A 160 8.42 0.50 17.21
CA ILE A 160 9.41 -0.32 16.51
C ILE A 160 9.79 0.28 15.14
N ASN A 161 8.80 0.73 14.35
CA ASN A 161 9.03 1.27 13.02
C ASN A 161 9.68 2.65 13.08
N THR A 162 10.87 2.81 12.50
CA THR A 162 11.61 4.08 12.49
C THR A 162 11.52 4.83 11.15
N THR A 163 10.76 4.32 10.18
CA THR A 163 10.79 4.78 8.79
C THR A 163 9.62 5.69 8.46
N ILE A 164 8.46 5.49 9.10
CA ILE A 164 7.32 6.40 9.02
C ILE A 164 7.69 7.75 9.65
N SER A 165 7.68 8.78 8.81
CA SER A 165 7.89 10.17 9.17
C SER A 165 6.59 10.97 9.19
N HIS A 166 5.59 10.54 8.40
CA HIS A 166 4.28 11.18 8.34
C HIS A 166 3.17 10.13 8.40
N LEU A 167 2.29 10.25 9.40
CA LEU A 167 1.08 9.45 9.53
C LEU A 167 -0.10 10.39 9.75
N ASN A 168 -1.05 10.40 8.83
CA ASN A 168 -2.26 11.23 8.95
C ASN A 168 -3.45 10.37 9.35
N LEU A 169 -3.98 10.62 10.56
CA LEU A 169 -5.17 9.97 11.11
C LEU A 169 -6.28 10.97 11.42
N SER A 170 -6.18 12.19 10.88
CA SER A 170 -7.16 13.23 11.17
C SER A 170 -8.55 12.80 10.70
N LYS A 171 -9.58 13.21 11.44
CA LYS A 171 -10.99 12.85 11.16
C LYS A 171 -11.25 11.33 11.14
N SER A 172 -10.43 10.53 11.83
CA SER A 172 -10.56 9.07 11.82
C SER A 172 -11.25 8.44 13.04
N ASN A 173 -12.17 9.19 13.67
CA ASN A 173 -12.93 8.79 14.87
C ASN A 173 -12.03 8.43 16.08
N ILE A 174 -10.94 9.17 16.26
CA ILE A 174 -9.95 8.98 17.33
C ILE A 174 -10.11 10.13 18.34
N SER A 175 -10.03 9.81 19.63
CA SER A 175 -10.07 10.82 20.69
C SER A 175 -8.86 11.76 20.61
N SER A 176 -9.01 12.98 21.13
CA SER A 176 -7.92 13.95 21.17
C SER A 176 -6.69 13.42 21.93
N GLN A 177 -6.91 12.66 23.00
CA GLN A 177 -5.85 12.04 23.80
C GLN A 177 -5.03 11.03 22.98
N SER A 178 -5.69 10.12 22.26
CA SER A 178 -5.01 9.16 21.39
C SER A 178 -4.27 9.86 20.23
N MET A 179 -4.86 10.90 19.65
CA MET A 179 -4.20 11.70 18.60
C MET A 179 -2.97 12.44 19.11
N GLU A 180 -3.02 12.99 20.32
CA GLU A 180 -1.88 13.66 20.95
C GLU A 180 -0.73 12.66 21.21
N ALA A 181 -1.05 11.47 21.72
CA ALA A 181 -0.06 10.43 21.97
C ALA A 181 0.69 10.02 20.69
N ILE A 182 -0.02 9.76 19.59
CA ILE A 182 0.63 9.34 18.33
C ILE A 182 1.40 10.49 17.67
N THR A 183 0.90 11.72 17.78
CA THR A 183 1.61 12.91 17.27
C THR A 183 2.91 13.14 18.03
N ALA A 184 2.89 12.97 19.36
CA ALA A 184 4.08 13.08 20.20
C ALA A 184 5.12 11.99 19.86
N LEU A 185 4.69 10.75 19.59
CA LEU A 185 5.59 9.66 19.17
C LEU A 185 6.36 9.99 17.88
N ILE A 186 5.68 10.55 16.88
CA ILE A 186 6.30 10.93 15.60
C ILE A 186 7.20 12.17 15.80
N ALA A 187 6.72 13.20 16.51
CA ALA A 187 7.47 14.42 16.76
C ALA A 187 8.76 14.18 17.56
N ASN A 188 8.74 13.27 18.53
CA ASN A 188 9.93 12.95 19.33
C ASN A 188 11.04 12.27 18.52
N ARG A 189 10.73 11.65 17.37
CA ARG A 189 11.74 11.05 16.47
C ARG A 189 12.42 12.09 15.61
N THR A 190 11.67 13.08 15.15
CA THR A 190 12.23 14.20 14.36
C THR A 190 13.24 15.06 15.15
N LYS A 191 13.26 14.95 16.49
CA LYS A 191 14.16 15.69 17.38
C LYS A 191 15.43 14.92 17.77
N HIS A 192 15.53 13.64 17.46
CA HIS A 192 16.67 12.77 17.81
C HIS A 192 17.34 12.22 16.55
N GLU A 193 17.97 13.09 15.76
CA GLU A 193 18.76 12.68 14.58
C GLU A 193 20.05 11.91 14.97
N ASP A 194 20.40 11.84 16.26
CA ASP A 194 21.63 11.20 16.77
C ASP A 194 21.44 9.80 17.37
N LYS A 195 20.24 9.20 17.32
CA LYS A 195 20.04 7.83 17.85
C LYS A 195 20.43 6.79 16.82
N GLU A 196 21.28 5.86 17.25
CA GLU A 196 21.71 4.68 16.49
C GLU A 196 20.50 4.02 15.80
N PRO A 197 20.58 3.73 14.49
CA PRO A 197 19.47 3.15 13.75
C PRO A 197 19.04 1.84 14.44
N ALA A 198 17.73 1.64 14.54
CA ALA A 198 17.17 0.42 15.11
C ALA A 198 17.87 -0.82 14.50
N PRO A 199 18.11 -1.89 15.28
CA PRO A 199 18.78 -3.08 14.79
C PRO A 199 18.11 -3.55 13.51
N LYS A 200 18.89 -3.61 12.43
CA LYS A 200 18.38 -3.97 11.11
C LYS A 200 17.64 -5.30 11.22
N MET A 201 16.34 -5.29 10.93
CA MET A 201 15.62 -6.53 10.65
C MET A 201 16.33 -7.25 9.49
N GLU A 202 16.27 -8.58 9.48
CA GLU A 202 16.88 -9.35 8.38
C GLU A 202 16.37 -8.80 7.03
N PRO A 203 17.28 -8.59 6.06
CA PRO A 203 16.90 -8.04 4.77
C PRO A 203 15.85 -8.94 4.11
N ARG A 204 14.72 -8.35 3.73
CA ARG A 204 13.64 -9.06 3.03
C ARG A 204 14.18 -9.68 1.75
N GLN A 205 13.92 -10.97 1.55
CA GLN A 205 14.30 -11.62 0.30
C GLN A 205 13.42 -11.07 -0.84
N PRO A 206 14.01 -10.55 -1.93
CA PRO A 206 13.24 -10.04 -3.04
C PRO A 206 12.46 -11.19 -3.69
N LEU A 207 11.15 -10.99 -3.88
CA LEU A 207 10.35 -11.93 -4.66
C LEU A 207 10.79 -11.91 -6.12
N ILE A 208 10.95 -13.10 -6.69
CA ILE A 208 11.21 -13.26 -8.12
C ILE A 208 9.89 -13.04 -8.87
N LYS A 209 9.89 -12.13 -9.84
CA LYS A 209 8.75 -11.92 -10.75
C LYS A 209 8.39 -13.27 -11.42
N PRO A 210 7.11 -13.67 -11.46
CA PRO A 210 6.72 -14.88 -12.19
C PRO A 210 7.13 -14.78 -13.66
N ARG A 211 7.34 -15.93 -14.30
CA ARG A 211 7.69 -15.97 -15.72
C ARG A 211 6.54 -15.40 -16.56
N ARG A 212 6.89 -14.55 -17.51
CA ARG A 212 5.99 -13.98 -18.51
C ARG A 212 5.68 -15.02 -19.60
N ASP A 213 5.13 -16.18 -19.23
CA ASP A 213 4.74 -17.19 -20.21
C ASP A 213 3.32 -16.91 -20.70
N SER A 214 3.18 -16.58 -21.98
CA SER A 214 1.93 -16.23 -22.66
C SER A 214 0.92 -17.38 -22.80
N SER A 215 1.11 -18.50 -22.08
CA SER A 215 0.37 -19.74 -22.30
C SER A 215 -0.12 -20.48 -21.05
N ASN A 216 -0.10 -19.88 -19.85
CA ASN A 216 -0.64 -20.56 -18.66
C ASN A 216 -1.31 -19.59 -17.67
N LEU A 217 -2.53 -19.17 -18.01
CA LEU A 217 -3.54 -18.82 -17.03
C LEU A 217 -4.02 -20.15 -16.41
N PHE A 218 -4.01 -20.30 -15.09
CA PHE A 218 -4.43 -21.49 -14.30
C PHE A 218 -3.38 -22.56 -13.91
N SER A 219 -2.14 -22.18 -13.60
CA SER A 219 -1.29 -23.06 -12.79
C SER A 219 -0.46 -22.30 -11.75
N GLN A 220 -1.12 -21.54 -10.89
CA GLN A 220 -0.52 -21.04 -9.64
C GLN A 220 -0.69 -22.10 -8.55
N GLU A 221 0.19 -23.11 -8.53
CA GLU A 221 0.32 -23.98 -7.35
C GLU A 221 1.61 -24.81 -7.33
N ARG A 222 2.80 -24.20 -7.57
CA ARG A 222 4.06 -24.96 -7.46
C ARG A 222 5.36 -24.21 -7.17
N GLN A 223 5.31 -23.04 -6.51
CA GLN A 223 6.53 -22.38 -5.99
C GLN A 223 6.36 -21.82 -4.55
N LEU A 224 5.75 -22.60 -3.66
CA LEU A 224 5.75 -22.34 -2.20
C LEU A 224 6.58 -23.36 -1.41
N VAL A 225 7.58 -23.99 -2.04
CA VAL A 225 8.55 -24.82 -1.31
C VAL A 225 9.88 -24.09 -1.32
N TYR A 226 10.47 -23.95 -0.14
CA TYR A 226 11.70 -23.22 0.23
C TYR A 226 11.49 -21.74 0.58
N VAL A 227 11.08 -21.46 1.83
CA VAL A 227 11.96 -21.05 2.95
C VAL A 227 11.03 -20.84 4.16
N ASN A 228 10.82 -21.86 4.98
CA ASN A 228 10.42 -21.71 6.39
C ASN A 228 10.52 -23.05 7.11
N LYS A 229 11.76 -23.49 7.34
CA LYS A 229 12.10 -24.38 8.45
C LYS A 229 13.41 -23.90 9.05
N ARG A 230 13.31 -23.00 10.01
CA ARG A 230 14.21 -22.88 11.18
C ARG A 230 13.72 -21.73 12.05
N ARG A 231 12.86 -22.07 13.01
CA ARG A 231 12.71 -21.44 14.34
C ARG A 231 11.68 -22.25 15.12
N LEU A 232 12.11 -23.43 15.57
CA LEU A 232 11.81 -24.06 16.86
C LEU A 232 13.05 -24.87 17.22
#